data_AF-A0A8C5P1G3-F1
#
_entry.id   AF-A0A8C5P1G3-F1
#
_cell.length_a   1.000
_cell.length_b   1.000
_cell.length_c   1.000
_cell.angle_alpha   90.00
_cell.angle_beta   90.00
_cell.angle_gamma   90.00
#
_symmetry.space_group_name_H-M   'P 1'
#
loop_
_entity.id
_entity.type
_entity.pdbx_description
1 polymer ?
#
loop_
_entity_poly.entity_id
_entity_poly.type
_entity_poly.pdbx_seq_one_letter_code
_entity_poly.pdbx_strand_id
1 'polypeptide(L)'
;GKVQFCLETEEMHMPTPPDLSQEHFRVFSSVEKSKLPYSQLGLVISSYQQTIDVLQASNQRSLKVQALHSLGSLLVFAEKKRAAFKCWCQALDDIFRKPDALHTWKEFGTPIPNTTSSSSPPCFKDYSEEFLSKLGIWGCLQGAVISAKIAQFIKTVNVKKRINCCMLSALLFQSLLRTTLPHPKAERNYAQYEITQLLPGIELFSDKYRADICSVVASLYYIIRELHFARHNLIVLPLLALYQYFVSGICQDLVRNLKARILKIEVLIDLSFFSEAFYELSQISYGRNMPSAIPAGYKATGKIK
;
A
#
# COMPACT_ATOMS: atom_id res chain seq x y z
N GLY A 1 13.56 44.04 7.33
CA GLY A 1 13.45 43.30 8.60
C GLY A 1 14.40 42.14 8.58
N LYS A 2 15.19 41.94 9.64
CA LYS A 2 16.03 40.74 9.79
C LYS A 2 15.11 39.58 10.16
N VAL A 3 15.02 38.57 9.31
CA VAL A 3 14.36 37.30 9.64
C VAL A 3 15.38 36.51 10.46
N GLN A 4 15.10 36.35 11.75
CA GLN A 4 15.92 35.55 12.66
C GLN A 4 15.31 34.15 12.70
N PHE A 5 16.08 33.14 12.28
CA PHE A 5 15.68 31.75 12.42
C PHE A 5 15.78 31.37 13.90
N CYS A 6 14.65 31.04 14.53
CA CYS A 6 14.67 30.39 15.83
C CYS A 6 15.29 29.01 15.65
N LEU A 7 16.49 28.82 16.19
CA LEU A 7 17.04 27.49 16.44
C LEU A 7 16.15 26.87 17.52
N GLU A 8 15.26 25.95 17.14
CA GLU A 8 14.53 25.12 18.08
C GLU A 8 15.56 24.46 19.00
N THR A 9 15.45 24.74 20.30
CA THR A 9 16.34 24.16 21.31
C THR A 9 15.98 22.68 21.39
N GLU A 10 16.95 21.78 21.18
CA GLU A 10 16.72 20.34 21.34
C GLU A 10 16.30 20.06 22.79
N GLU A 11 15.00 19.90 23.03
CA GLU A 11 14.50 19.50 24.34
C GLU A 11 14.94 18.06 24.63
N MET A 12 15.58 17.86 25.79
CA MET A 12 15.82 16.52 26.32
C MET A 12 14.47 15.86 26.62
N HIS A 13 13.98 15.02 25.70
CA HIS A 13 12.81 14.21 25.99
C HIS A 13 13.18 13.06 26.94
N MET A 14 12.43 12.99 28.04
CA MET A 14 12.51 11.91 29.01
C MET A 14 12.02 10.59 28.39
N PRO A 15 12.50 9.43 28.87
CA PRO A 15 12.08 8.10 28.38
C PRO A 15 10.60 7.79 28.64
N THR A 16 9.94 8.56 29.52
CA THR A 16 8.52 8.42 29.82
C THR A 16 7.78 9.63 29.24
N PRO A 17 6.69 9.42 28.47
CA PRO A 17 5.90 10.55 27.99
C PRO A 17 5.31 11.32 29.19
N PRO A 18 5.34 12.66 29.16
CA PRO A 18 4.75 13.47 30.21
C PRO A 18 3.24 13.24 30.31
N ASP A 19 2.69 13.29 31.53
CA ASP A 19 1.24 13.27 31.73
C ASP A 19 0.64 14.61 31.32
N LEU A 20 -0.16 14.59 30.25
CA LEU A 20 -0.79 15.77 29.66
C LEU A 20 -2.21 16.00 30.21
N SER A 21 -2.66 15.22 31.21
CA SER A 21 -4.04 15.29 31.73
C SER A 21 -4.41 16.68 32.29
N GLN A 22 -3.42 17.45 32.72
CA GLN A 22 -3.57 18.79 33.27
C GLN A 22 -3.18 19.92 32.30
N GLU A 23 -2.74 19.60 31.08
CA GLU A 23 -2.30 20.62 30.12
C GLU A 23 -3.47 21.34 29.46
N HIS A 24 -3.43 22.67 29.50
CA HIS A 24 -4.39 23.52 28.80
C HIS A 24 -3.87 23.86 27.39
N PHE A 25 -4.31 23.09 26.39
CA PHE A 25 -4.00 23.31 24.98
C PHE A 25 -4.70 24.57 24.43
N ARG A 26 -4.17 25.76 24.74
CA ARG A 26 -4.77 27.04 24.35
C ARG A 26 -4.30 27.57 22.99
N VAL A 27 -3.23 27.01 22.42
CA VAL A 27 -2.62 27.47 21.15
C VAL A 27 -2.34 26.27 20.25
N PHE A 28 -2.52 26.39 18.94
CA PHE A 28 -2.29 25.28 18.00
C PHE A 28 -0.88 24.67 18.11
N SER A 29 0.13 25.52 18.32
CA SER A 29 1.52 25.11 18.55
C SER A 29 1.73 24.30 19.83
N SER A 30 0.84 24.39 20.82
CA SER A 30 0.90 23.55 22.03
C SER A 30 0.40 22.11 21.81
N VAL A 31 -0.21 21.84 20.65
CA VAL A 31 -0.62 20.49 20.22
C VAL A 31 0.30 19.95 19.13
N GLU A 32 1.04 20.82 18.45
CA GLU A 32 2.06 20.44 17.47
C GLU A 32 3.27 19.85 18.18
N LYS A 33 3.44 18.53 18.06
CA LYS A 33 4.69 17.88 18.44
C LYS A 33 5.76 18.25 17.43
N SER A 34 6.88 18.78 17.92
CA SER A 34 8.10 18.96 17.13
C SER A 34 8.54 17.62 16.54
N LYS A 35 9.22 17.67 15.39
CA LYS A 35 9.75 16.46 14.77
C LYS A 35 10.77 15.83 15.72
N LEU A 36 10.61 14.54 15.96
CA LEU A 36 11.51 13.76 16.82
C LEU A 36 12.97 13.96 16.36
N PRO A 37 13.87 14.47 17.23
CA PRO A 37 15.23 14.77 16.82
C PRO A 37 15.99 13.49 16.46
N TYR A 38 16.91 13.60 15.50
CA TYR A 38 17.64 12.44 14.98
C TYR A 38 18.45 11.71 16.08
N SER A 39 18.87 12.44 17.11
CA SER A 39 19.53 11.91 18.31
C SER A 39 18.72 10.84 19.04
N GLN A 40 17.39 10.89 18.98
CA GLN A 40 16.48 9.95 19.64
C GLN A 40 16.09 8.74 18.77
N LEU A 41 16.46 8.74 17.48
CA LEU A 41 16.12 7.65 16.56
C LEU A 41 16.67 6.30 17.04
N GLY A 42 17.84 6.30 17.66
CA GLY A 42 18.44 5.09 18.25
C GLY A 42 17.59 4.48 19.36
N LEU A 43 17.04 5.32 20.25
CA LEU A 43 16.15 4.90 21.33
C LEU A 43 14.87 4.29 20.76
N VAL A 44 14.25 4.94 19.78
CA VAL A 44 13.02 4.45 19.12
C VAL A 44 13.27 3.09 18.46
N ILE A 45 14.38 2.94 17.73
CA ILE A 45 14.77 1.66 17.11
C ILE A 45 14.92 0.56 18.17
N SER A 46 15.58 0.86 19.30
CA SER A 46 15.76 -0.10 20.39
C SER A 46 14.43 -0.51 21.03
N SER A 47 13.52 0.46 21.25
CA SER A 47 12.18 0.20 21.78
C SER A 47 11.35 -0.71 20.85
N TYR A 48 11.43 -0.50 19.53
CA TYR A 48 10.78 -1.39 18.56
C TYR A 48 11.36 -2.81 18.60
N GLN A 49 12.68 -2.96 18.74
CA GLN A 49 13.33 -4.28 18.85
C GLN A 49 12.82 -5.05 20.07
N GLN A 50 12.82 -4.40 21.25
CA GLN A 50 12.28 -4.99 22.48
C GLN A 50 10.80 -5.35 22.33
N THR A 51 10.01 -4.48 21.69
CA THR A 51 8.59 -4.74 21.43
C THR A 51 8.40 -5.97 20.53
N ILE A 52 9.21 -6.13 19.48
CA ILE A 52 9.15 -7.29 18.59
C ILE A 52 9.47 -8.58 19.35
N ASP A 53 10.44 -8.56 20.25
CA ASP A 53 10.80 -9.72 21.08
C ASP A 53 9.65 -10.12 22.01
N VAL A 54 9.00 -9.14 22.66
CA VAL A 54 7.81 -9.37 23.50
C VAL A 54 6.63 -9.89 22.68
N LEU A 55 6.37 -9.31 21.50
CA LEU A 55 5.29 -9.76 20.61
C LEU A 55 5.54 -11.17 20.07
N GLN A 56 6.80 -11.52 19.83
CA GLN A 56 7.19 -12.88 19.46
C GLN A 56 6.98 -13.86 20.61
N ALA A 57 7.43 -13.54 21.83
CA ALA A 57 7.25 -14.37 23.01
C ALA A 57 5.78 -14.58 23.38
N SER A 58 4.93 -13.57 23.13
CA SER A 58 3.48 -13.62 23.36
C SER A 58 2.66 -14.18 22.18
N ASN A 59 3.32 -14.64 21.12
CA ASN A 59 2.68 -15.16 19.90
C ASN A 59 1.70 -14.18 19.21
N GLN A 60 1.89 -12.87 19.41
CA GLN A 60 1.08 -11.80 18.82
C GLN A 60 1.57 -11.44 17.41
N ARG A 61 1.38 -12.37 16.48
CA ARG A 61 1.99 -12.31 15.14
C ARG A 61 1.58 -11.10 14.30
N SER A 62 0.29 -10.77 14.28
CA SER A 62 -0.21 -9.64 13.49
C SER A 62 0.42 -8.31 13.93
N LEU A 63 0.53 -8.10 15.25
CA LEU A 63 1.18 -6.94 15.83
C LEU A 63 2.69 -6.96 15.59
N LYS A 64 3.33 -8.14 15.67
CA LYS A 64 4.76 -8.31 15.35
C LYS A 64 5.06 -7.87 13.92
N VAL A 65 4.22 -8.27 12.96
CA VAL A 65 4.34 -7.85 11.55
C VAL A 65 4.23 -6.33 11.40
N GLN A 66 3.28 -5.68 12.08
CA GLN A 66 3.14 -4.22 12.07
C GLN A 66 4.38 -3.52 12.66
N ALA A 67 4.91 -4.04 13.76
CA ALA A 67 6.12 -3.53 14.41
C ALA A 67 7.34 -3.70 13.50
N LEU A 68 7.53 -4.86 12.86
CA LEU A 68 8.60 -5.12 11.89
C LEU A 68 8.51 -4.21 10.66
N HIS A 69 7.30 -3.98 10.14
CA HIS A 69 7.06 -3.08 9.02
C HIS A 69 7.46 -1.62 9.36
N SER A 70 7.06 -1.16 10.55
CA SER A 70 7.39 0.18 11.06
C SER A 70 8.89 0.33 11.31
N LEU A 71 9.50 -0.64 12.00
CA LEU A 71 10.94 -0.67 12.25
C LEU A 71 11.75 -0.69 10.94
N GLY A 72 11.34 -1.48 9.95
CA GLY A 72 12.00 -1.49 8.65
C GLY A 72 11.93 -0.13 7.93
N SER A 73 10.81 0.59 8.05
CA SER A 73 10.67 1.95 7.50
C SER A 73 11.60 2.94 8.21
N LEU A 74 11.70 2.87 9.54
CA LEU A 74 12.65 3.67 10.32
C LEU A 74 14.10 3.35 9.98
N LEU A 75 14.43 2.09 9.75
CA LEU A 75 15.78 1.67 9.36
C LEU A 75 16.16 2.12 7.95
N VAL A 76 15.20 2.22 7.01
CA VAL A 76 15.44 2.86 5.72
C VAL A 76 15.73 4.34 5.89
N PHE A 77 14.96 5.03 6.73
CA PHE A 77 15.20 6.44 7.06
C PHE A 77 16.57 6.66 7.72
N ALA A 78 17.00 5.74 8.59
CA ALA A 78 18.33 5.73 9.20
C ALA A 78 19.46 5.22 8.27
N GLU A 79 19.18 5.06 6.97
CA GLU A 79 20.10 4.54 5.95
C GLU A 79 20.63 3.10 6.17
N LYS A 80 20.08 2.37 7.14
CA LYS A 80 20.42 0.98 7.48
C LYS A 80 19.65 -0.02 6.62
N LYS A 81 19.79 0.07 5.29
CA LYS A 81 19.02 -0.71 4.30
C LYS A 81 19.09 -2.24 4.50
N ARG A 82 20.25 -2.78 4.90
CA ARG A 82 20.41 -4.23 5.15
C ARG A 82 19.54 -4.71 6.33
N ALA A 83 19.52 -3.94 7.42
CA ALA A 83 18.69 -4.25 8.58
C ALA A 83 17.20 -4.08 8.26
N ALA A 84 16.84 -3.02 7.52
CA ALA A 84 15.47 -2.82 7.04
C ALA A 84 14.98 -4.01 6.20
N PHE A 85 15.82 -4.48 5.27
CA PHE A 85 15.51 -5.64 4.45
C PHE A 85 15.26 -6.90 5.30
N LYS A 86 16.08 -7.15 6.34
CA LYS A 86 15.88 -8.27 7.26
C LYS A 86 14.53 -8.17 7.98
N CYS A 87 14.17 -7.00 8.51
CA CYS A 87 12.89 -6.79 9.18
C CYS A 87 11.70 -7.04 8.24
N TRP A 88 11.77 -6.54 7.00
CA TRP A 88 10.70 -6.72 6.02
C TRP A 88 10.59 -8.15 5.49
N CYS A 89 11.71 -8.86 5.28
CA CYS A 89 11.66 -10.30 4.97
C CYS A 89 11.05 -11.10 6.13
N GLN A 90 11.46 -10.82 7.37
CA GLN A 90 10.88 -11.49 8.54
C GLN A 90 9.38 -11.23 8.66
N ALA A 91 8.92 -10.01 8.37
CA ALA A 91 7.51 -9.69 8.35
C ALA A 91 6.75 -10.47 7.26
N LEU A 92 7.31 -10.61 6.07
CA LEU A 92 6.73 -11.43 5.01
C LEU A 92 6.69 -12.91 5.41
N ASP A 93 7.76 -13.44 5.99
CA ASP A 93 7.80 -14.84 6.43
C ASP A 93 6.75 -15.12 7.51
N ASP A 94 6.55 -14.17 8.45
CA ASP A 94 5.50 -14.26 9.47
C ASP A 94 4.08 -14.20 8.84
N ILE A 95 3.86 -13.35 7.83
CA ILE A 95 2.59 -13.27 7.08
C ILE A 95 2.32 -14.61 6.36
N PHE A 96 3.29 -15.09 5.59
CA PHE A 96 3.17 -16.29 4.77
C PHE A 96 3.27 -17.59 5.58
N ARG A 97 3.72 -17.52 6.84
CA ARG A 97 4.00 -18.68 7.69
C ARG A 97 5.01 -19.65 7.06
N LYS A 98 5.91 -19.12 6.24
CA LYS A 98 6.93 -19.89 5.52
C LYS A 98 8.21 -19.06 5.48
N PRO A 99 9.39 -19.66 5.78
CA PRO A 99 10.65 -18.95 5.63
C PRO A 99 10.92 -18.61 4.17
N ASP A 100 11.63 -17.51 3.95
CA ASP A 100 12.02 -17.03 2.62
C ASP A 100 10.84 -16.86 1.65
N ALA A 101 9.73 -16.30 2.16
CA ALA A 101 8.51 -16.08 1.40
C ALA A 101 8.75 -15.20 0.16
N LEU A 102 9.66 -14.22 0.27
CA LEU A 102 10.00 -13.30 -0.84
C LEU A 102 10.56 -14.03 -2.08
N HIS A 103 11.22 -15.17 -1.89
CA HIS A 103 11.81 -15.95 -2.97
C HIS A 103 10.99 -17.18 -3.34
N THR A 104 10.20 -17.71 -2.41
CA THR A 104 9.45 -18.96 -2.58
C THR A 104 7.94 -18.77 -2.80
N TRP A 105 7.44 -17.54 -2.89
CA TRP A 105 6.00 -17.29 -3.08
C TRP A 105 5.39 -17.90 -4.34
N LYS A 106 6.19 -18.21 -5.37
CA LYS A 106 5.70 -18.90 -6.58
C LYS A 106 5.40 -20.39 -6.35
N GLU A 107 5.98 -20.96 -5.30
CA GLU A 107 5.74 -22.33 -4.85
C GLU A 107 4.46 -22.43 -4.01
N PHE A 108 3.82 -21.31 -3.67
CA PHE A 108 2.51 -21.33 -3.03
C PHE A 108 1.48 -21.83 -4.04
N GLY A 109 1.08 -23.09 -3.92
CA GLY A 109 -0.05 -23.63 -4.65
C GLY A 109 -0.07 -25.13 -4.67
N THR A 110 -1.25 -25.68 -4.92
CA THR A 110 -1.37 -27.10 -5.24
C THR A 110 -0.54 -27.37 -6.51
N PRO A 111 0.29 -28.43 -6.52
CA PRO A 111 0.85 -28.93 -7.76
C PRO A 111 -0.33 -29.24 -8.67
N ILE A 112 -0.33 -28.68 -9.88
CA ILE A 112 -1.31 -29.06 -10.90
C ILE A 112 -1.01 -30.54 -11.18
N PRO A 113 -1.94 -31.49 -10.98
CA PRO A 113 -1.73 -32.85 -11.45
C PRO A 113 -1.56 -32.77 -12.96
N ASN A 114 -0.44 -33.29 -13.48
CA ASN A 114 -0.04 -33.23 -14.88
C ASN A 114 -1.20 -33.64 -15.80
N THR A 115 -1.98 -32.68 -16.27
CA THR A 115 -2.91 -32.91 -17.38
C THR A 115 -2.06 -32.90 -18.64
N THR A 116 -1.85 -34.10 -19.16
CA THR A 116 -1.29 -34.41 -20.45
C THR A 116 -1.86 -33.49 -21.53
N SER A 117 -0.98 -33.04 -22.42
CA SER A 117 -1.25 -32.35 -23.69
C SER A 117 -1.53 -30.84 -23.65
N SER A 118 -0.61 -30.15 -24.34
CA SER A 118 -0.79 -28.98 -25.20
C SER A 118 0.06 -27.78 -24.80
N SER A 119 0.99 -27.49 -25.72
CA SER A 119 1.79 -26.29 -25.83
C SER A 119 0.93 -25.03 -25.71
N SER A 120 0.81 -24.53 -24.48
CA SER A 120 0.39 -23.18 -24.19
C SER A 120 1.58 -22.47 -23.51
N PRO A 121 1.86 -21.20 -23.84
CA PRO A 121 2.91 -20.45 -23.16
C PRO A 121 2.63 -20.47 -21.65
N PRO A 122 3.66 -20.39 -20.78
CA PRO A 122 3.46 -20.48 -19.34
C PRO A 122 2.47 -19.40 -18.90
N CYS A 123 1.21 -19.81 -18.71
CA CYS A 123 0.14 -18.93 -18.31
C CYS A 123 0.50 -18.37 -16.95
N PHE A 124 0.41 -17.05 -16.80
CA PHE A 124 0.64 -16.40 -15.52
C PHE A 124 -0.35 -16.98 -14.50
N LYS A 125 0.16 -17.77 -13.53
CA LYS A 125 -0.66 -18.39 -12.51
C LYS A 125 -1.21 -17.29 -11.61
N ASP A 126 -2.53 -17.20 -11.51
CA ASP A 126 -3.19 -16.29 -10.56
C ASP A 126 -3.12 -16.90 -9.15
N TYR A 127 -2.35 -16.27 -8.26
CA TYR A 127 -2.20 -16.67 -6.85
C TYR A 127 -3.15 -15.89 -5.92
N SER A 128 -3.95 -14.96 -6.43
CA SER A 128 -4.68 -14.00 -5.62
C SER A 128 -5.76 -14.63 -4.72
N GLU A 129 -6.52 -15.62 -5.21
CA GLU A 129 -7.51 -16.36 -4.41
C GLU A 129 -6.83 -17.19 -3.30
N GLU A 130 -5.70 -17.83 -3.62
CA GLU A 130 -4.93 -18.61 -2.65
C GLU A 130 -4.31 -17.74 -1.56
N PHE A 131 -3.75 -16.59 -1.94
CA PHE A 131 -3.24 -15.62 -0.96
C PHE A 131 -4.35 -15.10 -0.06
N LEU A 132 -5.53 -14.78 -0.60
CA LEU A 132 -6.64 -14.34 0.24
C LEU A 132 -7.04 -15.42 1.25
N SER A 133 -7.19 -16.67 0.80
CA SER A 133 -7.61 -17.78 1.69
C SER A 133 -6.59 -18.08 2.80
N LYS A 134 -5.28 -17.99 2.52
CA LYS A 134 -4.23 -18.33 3.47
C LYS A 134 -3.80 -17.17 4.37
N LEU A 135 -3.74 -15.96 3.82
CA LEU A 135 -3.18 -14.78 4.50
C LEU A 135 -4.26 -13.87 5.08
N GLY A 136 -5.49 -13.99 4.57
CA GLY A 136 -6.58 -13.06 4.85
C GLY A 136 -6.33 -11.66 4.29
N ILE A 137 -7.36 -10.82 4.36
CA ILE A 137 -7.37 -9.44 3.83
C ILE A 137 -6.17 -8.63 4.35
N TRP A 138 -5.91 -8.71 5.65
CA TRP A 138 -4.88 -7.91 6.31
C TRP A 138 -3.46 -8.40 6.03
N GLY A 139 -3.27 -9.72 5.94
CA GLY A 139 -1.99 -10.30 5.54
C GLY A 139 -1.65 -9.94 4.10
N CYS A 140 -2.64 -9.98 3.20
CA CYS A 140 -2.49 -9.52 1.83
C CYS A 140 -2.13 -8.03 1.75
N LEU A 141 -2.90 -7.16 2.41
CA LEU A 141 -2.64 -5.71 2.38
C LEU A 141 -1.26 -5.35 2.93
N GLN A 142 -0.89 -5.88 4.10
CA GLN A 142 0.43 -5.64 4.70
C GLN A 142 1.56 -6.22 3.84
N GLY A 143 1.41 -7.47 3.37
CA GLY A 143 2.39 -8.12 2.52
C GLY A 143 2.60 -7.39 1.20
N ALA A 144 1.53 -6.82 0.63
CA ALA A 144 1.59 -6.04 -0.60
C ALA A 144 2.44 -4.77 -0.40
N VAL A 145 2.17 -4.01 0.68
CA VAL A 145 2.92 -2.79 1.01
C VAL A 145 4.39 -3.09 1.31
N ILE A 146 4.67 -4.11 2.12
CA ILE A 146 6.04 -4.50 2.48
C ILE A 146 6.82 -4.93 1.23
N SER A 147 6.20 -5.73 0.35
CA SER A 147 6.83 -6.19 -0.90
C SER A 147 7.11 -5.02 -1.86
N ALA A 148 6.20 -4.04 -1.96
CA ALA A 148 6.42 -2.81 -2.71
C ALA A 148 7.58 -1.98 -2.14
N LYS A 149 7.67 -1.85 -0.81
CA LYS A 149 8.76 -1.13 -0.14
C LYS A 149 10.12 -1.82 -0.34
N ILE A 150 10.18 -3.16 -0.30
CA ILE A 150 11.40 -3.91 -0.65
C ILE A 150 11.81 -3.60 -2.10
N ALA A 151 10.86 -3.60 -3.04
CA ALA A 151 11.14 -3.27 -4.44
C ALA A 151 11.70 -1.84 -4.56
N GLN A 152 11.04 -0.87 -3.93
CA GLN A 152 11.35 0.55 -4.03
C GLN A 152 12.66 0.95 -3.36
N PHE A 153 12.93 0.46 -2.15
CA PHE A 153 14.03 0.97 -1.32
C PHE A 153 15.23 0.03 -1.24
N ILE A 154 15.04 -1.28 -1.49
CA ILE A 154 16.10 -2.29 -1.35
C ILE A 154 16.58 -2.83 -2.70
N LYS A 155 15.67 -3.23 -3.59
CA LYS A 155 16.02 -3.86 -4.88
C LYS A 155 16.20 -2.84 -6.01
N THR A 156 16.72 -1.65 -5.71
CA THR A 156 16.86 -0.56 -6.69
C THR A 156 17.76 -0.94 -7.88
N VAL A 157 18.84 -1.68 -7.63
CA VAL A 157 19.85 -2.03 -8.66
C VAL A 157 19.46 -3.25 -9.50
N ASN A 158 18.84 -4.27 -8.88
CA ASN A 158 18.54 -5.53 -9.57
C ASN A 158 17.10 -5.54 -10.09
N VAL A 159 16.94 -5.18 -11.37
CA VAL A 159 15.63 -5.08 -12.03
C VAL A 159 14.83 -6.38 -11.92
N LYS A 160 15.44 -7.55 -12.17
CA LYS A 160 14.75 -8.85 -12.07
C LYS A 160 14.17 -9.08 -10.66
N LYS A 161 14.96 -8.83 -9.62
CA LYS A 161 14.50 -8.95 -8.22
C LYS A 161 13.46 -7.90 -7.88
N ARG A 162 13.60 -6.68 -8.40
CA ARG A 162 12.65 -5.57 -8.22
C ARG A 162 11.28 -5.92 -8.79
N ILE A 163 11.24 -6.34 -10.06
CA ILE A 163 10.01 -6.76 -10.72
C ILE A 163 9.39 -7.97 -10.02
N ASN A 164 10.19 -8.94 -9.56
CA ASN A 164 9.64 -10.07 -8.80
C ASN A 164 8.94 -9.62 -7.50
N CYS A 165 9.46 -8.61 -6.80
CA CYS A 165 8.81 -8.02 -5.63
C CYS A 165 7.54 -7.25 -6.01
N CYS A 166 7.55 -6.51 -7.13
CA CYS A 166 6.37 -5.84 -7.66
C CYS A 166 5.27 -6.84 -8.05
N MET A 167 5.61 -7.97 -8.66
CA MET A 167 4.66 -9.03 -9.01
C MET A 167 4.01 -9.65 -7.77
N LEU A 168 4.81 -9.96 -6.73
CA LEU A 168 4.26 -10.41 -5.45
C LEU A 168 3.31 -9.38 -4.85
N SER A 169 3.71 -8.11 -4.82
CA SER A 169 2.89 -7.02 -4.32
C SER A 169 1.59 -6.86 -5.11
N ALA A 170 1.65 -6.95 -6.44
CA ALA A 170 0.49 -6.87 -7.32
C ALA A 170 -0.53 -7.98 -7.02
N LEU A 171 -0.08 -9.24 -6.94
CA LEU A 171 -0.94 -10.39 -6.63
C LEU A 171 -1.58 -10.26 -5.24
N LEU A 172 -0.86 -9.72 -4.26
CA LEU A 172 -1.38 -9.47 -2.91
C LEU A 172 -2.34 -8.27 -2.85
N PHE A 173 -2.23 -7.28 -3.73
CA PHE A 173 -3.26 -6.25 -3.87
C PHE A 173 -4.48 -6.78 -4.61
N GLN A 174 -4.28 -7.56 -5.68
CA GLN A 174 -5.35 -8.20 -6.44
C GLN A 174 -6.18 -9.16 -5.59
N SER A 175 -5.59 -9.81 -4.58
CA SER A 175 -6.34 -10.69 -3.66
C SER A 175 -7.47 -9.97 -2.91
N LEU A 176 -7.37 -8.66 -2.71
CA LEU A 176 -8.45 -7.84 -2.13
C LEU A 176 -9.70 -7.79 -3.04
N LEU A 177 -9.52 -8.03 -4.33
CA LEU A 177 -10.58 -8.13 -5.34
C LEU A 177 -11.12 -9.56 -5.47
N ARG A 178 -10.59 -10.53 -4.71
CA ARG A 178 -11.05 -11.93 -4.68
C ARG A 178 -11.95 -12.24 -3.50
N THR A 179 -12.41 -11.20 -2.81
CA THR A 179 -13.31 -11.34 -1.67
C THR A 179 -14.74 -11.68 -2.13
N THR A 180 -15.71 -11.57 -1.23
CA THR A 180 -17.09 -12.03 -1.45
C THR A 180 -17.85 -11.27 -2.54
N LEU A 181 -17.36 -10.11 -2.99
CA LEU A 181 -17.99 -9.35 -4.07
C LEU A 181 -17.60 -9.89 -5.46
N PRO A 182 -18.51 -9.86 -6.45
CA PRO A 182 -18.26 -10.37 -7.80
C PRO A 182 -17.43 -9.37 -8.63
N HIS A 183 -16.20 -9.11 -8.21
CA HIS A 183 -15.24 -8.38 -9.04
C HIS A 183 -14.80 -9.23 -10.24
N PRO A 184 -14.41 -8.63 -11.37
CA PRO A 184 -13.97 -9.39 -12.52
C PRO A 184 -12.81 -10.33 -12.21
N LYS A 185 -12.89 -11.58 -12.70
CA LYS A 185 -11.80 -12.56 -12.58
C LYS A 185 -10.66 -12.27 -13.56
N ALA A 186 -11.00 -12.06 -14.83
CA ALA A 186 -10.03 -11.76 -15.87
C ALA A 186 -9.55 -10.30 -15.78
N GLU A 187 -8.23 -10.09 -15.84
CA GLU A 187 -7.60 -8.78 -15.70
C GLU A 187 -8.07 -7.79 -16.78
N ARG A 188 -8.26 -8.24 -18.03
CA ARG A 188 -8.75 -7.41 -19.13
C ARG A 188 -10.11 -6.76 -18.87
N ASN A 189 -10.95 -7.40 -18.06
CA ASN A 189 -12.28 -6.87 -17.74
C ASN A 189 -12.20 -5.63 -16.85
N TYR A 190 -11.03 -5.33 -16.26
CA TYR A 190 -10.79 -4.09 -15.52
C TYR A 190 -10.54 -2.88 -16.43
N ALA A 191 -10.51 -3.04 -17.75
CA ALA A 191 -10.36 -1.93 -18.69
C ALA A 191 -11.44 -0.86 -18.50
N GLN A 192 -12.69 -1.26 -18.22
CA GLN A 192 -13.82 -0.35 -17.96
C GLN A 192 -14.45 -0.53 -16.58
N TYR A 193 -13.99 -1.48 -15.78
CA TYR A 193 -14.55 -1.72 -14.45
C TYR A 193 -14.12 -0.64 -13.46
N GLU A 194 -15.09 -0.10 -12.72
CA GLU A 194 -14.87 0.82 -11.62
C GLU A 194 -15.34 0.14 -10.32
N ILE A 195 -14.49 0.16 -9.30
CA ILE A 195 -14.83 -0.37 -7.98
C ILE A 195 -15.65 0.69 -7.25
N THR A 196 -16.91 0.37 -6.96
CA THR A 196 -17.78 1.20 -6.11
C THR A 196 -17.67 0.84 -4.64
N GLN A 197 -17.44 -0.44 -4.36
CA GLN A 197 -17.26 -0.99 -3.02
C GLN A 197 -16.22 -2.10 -3.08
N LEU A 198 -15.20 -2.04 -2.22
CA LEU A 198 -14.15 -3.05 -2.18
C LEU A 198 -14.48 -4.21 -1.21
N LEU A 199 -14.90 -3.89 0.01
CA LEU A 199 -15.20 -4.87 1.05
C LEU A 199 -16.46 -4.45 1.82
N PRO A 200 -17.56 -5.23 1.77
CA PRO A 200 -18.74 -4.96 2.57
C PRO A 200 -18.45 -5.07 4.07
N GLY A 201 -18.80 -4.02 4.82
CA GLY A 201 -18.69 -4.01 6.29
C GLY A 201 -17.27 -3.96 6.87
N ILE A 202 -16.24 -3.72 6.05
CA ILE A 202 -14.85 -3.63 6.52
C ILE A 202 -14.29 -2.24 6.21
N GLU A 203 -14.00 -1.50 7.27
CA GLU A 203 -13.25 -0.24 7.18
C GLU A 203 -11.75 -0.52 7.20
N LEU A 204 -11.12 -0.57 6.02
CA LEU A 204 -9.70 -0.92 5.89
C LEU A 204 -8.74 0.03 6.62
N PHE A 205 -9.10 1.32 6.72
CA PHE A 205 -8.18 2.39 7.14
C PHE A 205 -8.60 3.05 8.46
N SER A 206 -9.50 2.43 9.23
CA SER A 206 -9.93 2.94 10.54
C SER A 206 -8.80 2.90 11.57
N ASP A 207 -7.96 1.86 11.52
CA ASP A 207 -6.75 1.74 12.32
C ASP A 207 -5.50 2.05 11.47
N LYS A 208 -4.93 3.23 11.69
CA LYS A 208 -3.71 3.70 10.99
C LYS A 208 -2.49 2.80 11.20
N TYR A 209 -2.41 2.10 12.33
CA TYR A 209 -1.28 1.20 12.62
C TYR A 209 -1.41 -0.12 11.88
N ARG A 210 -2.66 -0.55 11.66
CA ARG A 210 -2.97 -1.73 10.87
C ARG A 210 -2.88 -1.49 9.37
N ALA A 211 -3.26 -0.32 8.87
CA ALA A 211 -3.09 0.07 7.47
C ALA A 211 -3.13 1.60 7.33
N ASP A 212 -1.97 2.20 7.05
CA ASP A 212 -1.89 3.60 6.68
C ASP A 212 -2.24 3.80 5.20
N ILE A 213 -3.28 4.59 4.92
CA ILE A 213 -3.75 4.86 3.56
C ILE A 213 -2.66 5.53 2.70
N CYS A 214 -1.85 6.41 3.29
CA CYS A 214 -0.78 7.09 2.57
C CYS A 214 0.27 6.09 2.07
N SER A 215 0.71 5.18 2.94
CA SER A 215 1.63 4.11 2.59
C SER A 215 1.03 3.15 1.56
N VAL A 216 -0.26 2.80 1.68
CA VAL A 216 -0.93 1.90 0.73
C VAL A 216 -1.02 2.53 -0.66
N VAL A 217 -1.50 3.77 -0.75
CA VAL A 217 -1.61 4.52 -2.01
C VAL A 217 -0.23 4.72 -2.64
N ALA A 218 0.79 5.09 -1.86
CA ALA A 218 2.14 5.27 -2.38
C ALA A 218 2.75 3.97 -2.92
N SER A 219 2.61 2.86 -2.17
CA SER A 219 3.08 1.55 -2.58
C SER A 219 2.36 1.03 -3.83
N LEU A 220 1.03 1.16 -3.88
CA LEU A 220 0.23 0.74 -5.02
C LEU A 220 0.58 1.54 -6.29
N TYR A 221 0.72 2.86 -6.18
CA TYR A 221 1.15 3.69 -7.31
C TYR A 221 2.54 3.32 -7.82
N TYR A 222 3.48 3.10 -6.89
CA TYR A 222 4.83 2.70 -7.24
C TYR A 222 4.84 1.39 -8.05
N ILE A 223 4.14 0.35 -7.59
CA ILE A 223 4.14 -0.93 -8.31
C ILE A 223 3.42 -0.83 -9.66
N ILE A 224 2.35 -0.05 -9.77
CA ILE A 224 1.64 0.19 -11.03
C ILE A 224 2.61 0.75 -12.07
N ARG A 225 3.39 1.78 -11.68
CA ARG A 225 4.37 2.40 -12.57
C ARG A 225 5.52 1.46 -12.95
N GLU A 226 6.07 0.72 -11.98
CA GLU A 226 7.17 -0.20 -12.26
C GLU A 226 6.73 -1.36 -13.16
N LEU A 227 5.51 -1.89 -12.98
CA LEU A 227 4.98 -2.97 -13.80
C LEU A 227 4.59 -2.50 -15.20
N HIS A 228 4.01 -1.30 -15.32
CA HIS A 228 3.76 -0.67 -16.62
C HIS A 228 5.07 -0.43 -17.38
N PHE A 229 6.10 0.10 -16.72
CA PHE A 229 7.43 0.28 -17.32
C PHE A 229 8.03 -1.06 -17.79
N ALA A 230 7.81 -2.15 -17.04
CA ALA A 230 8.21 -3.50 -17.41
C ALA A 230 7.29 -4.21 -18.41
N ARG A 231 6.29 -3.51 -18.98
CA ARG A 231 5.31 -4.03 -19.95
C ARG A 231 4.40 -5.15 -19.42
N HIS A 232 4.22 -5.24 -18.11
CA HIS A 232 3.24 -6.12 -17.47
C HIS A 232 1.87 -5.43 -17.39
N ASN A 233 1.31 -5.05 -18.54
CA ASN A 233 0.16 -4.13 -18.57
C ASN A 233 -1.18 -4.76 -18.20
N LEU A 234 -1.35 -6.07 -18.41
CA LEU A 234 -2.59 -6.77 -18.03
C LEU A 234 -2.78 -6.78 -16.51
N ILE A 235 -1.75 -7.17 -15.74
CA ILE A 235 -1.80 -7.19 -14.26
C ILE A 235 -2.00 -5.78 -13.67
N VAL A 236 -1.62 -4.73 -14.41
CA VAL A 236 -1.78 -3.34 -13.97
C VAL A 236 -3.25 -2.87 -13.97
N LEU A 237 -4.11 -3.39 -14.84
CA LEU A 237 -5.52 -2.95 -14.93
C LEU A 237 -6.30 -3.07 -13.60
N PRO A 238 -6.34 -4.23 -12.90
CA PRO A 238 -7.00 -4.33 -11.61
C PRO A 238 -6.34 -3.47 -10.52
N LEU A 239 -5.03 -3.27 -10.59
CA LEU A 239 -4.32 -2.39 -9.65
C LEU A 239 -4.72 -0.93 -9.84
N LEU A 240 -4.88 -0.48 -11.09
CA LEU A 240 -5.36 0.86 -11.41
C LEU A 240 -6.79 1.08 -10.93
N ALA A 241 -7.68 0.09 -11.10
CA ALA A 241 -9.04 0.17 -10.57
C ALA A 241 -9.03 0.31 -9.03
N LEU A 242 -8.20 -0.50 -8.35
CA LEU A 242 -8.02 -0.43 -6.90
C LEU A 242 -7.44 0.93 -6.46
N TYR A 243 -6.45 1.44 -7.18
CA TYR A 243 -5.84 2.73 -6.91
C TYR A 243 -6.85 3.86 -7.07
N GLN A 244 -7.63 3.85 -8.16
CA GLN A 244 -8.68 4.83 -8.43
C GLN A 244 -9.74 4.83 -7.33
N TYR A 245 -10.15 3.65 -6.84
CA TYR A 245 -11.06 3.56 -5.69
C TYR A 245 -10.48 4.21 -4.43
N PHE A 246 -9.21 3.95 -4.10
CA PHE A 246 -8.57 4.57 -2.94
C PHE A 246 -8.44 6.08 -3.08
N VAL A 247 -7.95 6.59 -4.21
CA VAL A 247 -7.73 8.03 -4.36
C VAL A 247 -9.01 8.81 -4.58
N SER A 248 -10.01 8.23 -5.27
CA SER A 248 -11.28 8.90 -5.54
C SER A 248 -12.26 8.73 -4.38
N GLY A 249 -12.55 7.48 -4.00
CA GLY A 249 -13.58 7.18 -3.00
C GLY A 249 -13.14 7.52 -1.58
N ILE A 250 -11.90 7.21 -1.22
CA ILE A 250 -11.41 7.31 0.17
C ILE A 250 -10.66 8.62 0.40
N CYS A 251 -9.60 8.89 -0.36
CA CYS A 251 -8.77 10.07 -0.17
C CYS A 251 -9.41 11.35 -0.72
N GLN A 252 -10.34 11.25 -1.68
CA GLN A 252 -10.90 12.39 -2.41
C GLN A 252 -9.81 13.29 -3.05
N ASP A 253 -8.71 12.69 -3.51
CA ASP A 253 -7.56 13.40 -4.11
C ASP A 253 -7.73 13.49 -5.64
N LEU A 254 -8.19 14.66 -6.09
CA LEU A 254 -8.41 14.96 -7.51
C LEU A 254 -7.14 14.80 -8.36
N VAL A 255 -5.99 15.26 -7.86
CA VAL A 255 -4.74 15.28 -8.64
C VAL A 255 -4.24 13.85 -8.86
N ARG A 256 -4.26 13.02 -7.81
CA ARG A 256 -3.88 11.61 -7.92
C ARG A 256 -4.88 10.82 -8.75
N ASN A 257 -6.17 11.12 -8.65
CA ASN A 257 -7.19 10.50 -9.50
C ASN A 257 -6.93 10.77 -10.99
N LEU A 258 -6.73 12.04 -11.37
CA LEU A 258 -6.43 12.41 -12.75
C LEU A 258 -5.17 11.72 -13.29
N LYS A 259 -4.09 11.71 -12.49
CA LYS A 259 -2.84 11.00 -12.86
C LYS A 259 -3.07 9.50 -13.08
N ALA A 260 -3.89 8.86 -12.26
CA ALA A 260 -4.22 7.45 -12.43
C ALA A 260 -5.03 7.18 -13.70
N ARG A 261 -5.95 8.08 -14.07
CA ARG A 261 -6.74 7.93 -15.28
C ARG A 261 -5.92 8.16 -16.55
N ILE A 262 -5.02 9.14 -16.54
CA ILE A 262 -4.04 9.33 -17.63
C ILE A 262 -3.18 8.08 -17.78
N LEU A 263 -2.65 7.53 -16.69
CA LEU A 263 -1.87 6.29 -16.73
C LEU A 263 -2.71 5.10 -17.21
N LYS A 264 -4.00 5.03 -16.87
CA LYS A 264 -4.92 4.01 -17.40
C LYS A 264 -5.06 4.13 -18.92
N ILE A 265 -5.17 5.34 -19.47
CA ILE A 265 -5.21 5.58 -20.91
C ILE A 265 -3.92 5.05 -21.58
N GLU A 266 -2.75 5.36 -21.03
CA GLU A 266 -1.45 4.87 -21.54
C GLU A 266 -1.38 3.33 -21.55
N VAL A 267 -1.78 2.69 -20.45
CA VAL A 267 -1.82 1.23 -20.31
C VAL A 267 -2.80 0.61 -21.32
N LEU A 268 -3.97 1.20 -21.52
CA LEU A 268 -4.96 0.72 -22.49
C LEU A 268 -4.45 0.85 -23.93
N ILE A 269 -3.78 1.95 -24.27
CA ILE A 269 -3.14 2.13 -25.59
C ILE A 269 -2.07 1.07 -25.82
N ASP A 270 -1.19 0.83 -24.84
CA ASP A 270 -0.16 -0.22 -24.95
C ASP A 270 -0.77 -1.63 -25.12
N LEU A 271 -1.98 -1.86 -24.59
CA LEU A 271 -2.74 -3.11 -24.76
C LEU A 271 -3.60 -3.12 -26.04
N SER A 272 -3.57 -2.07 -26.84
CA SER A 272 -4.41 -1.87 -28.04
C SER A 272 -5.92 -1.79 -27.77
N PHE A 273 -6.33 -1.44 -26.54
CA PHE A 273 -7.73 -1.23 -26.13
C PHE A 273 -8.15 0.23 -26.42
N PHE A 274 -8.14 0.60 -27.71
CA PHE A 274 -8.31 2.00 -28.13
C PHE A 274 -9.70 2.56 -27.82
N SER A 275 -10.75 1.75 -27.92
CA SER A 275 -12.12 2.14 -27.55
C SER A 275 -12.23 2.55 -26.08
N GLU A 276 -11.63 1.77 -25.20
CA GLU A 276 -11.60 1.97 -23.76
C GLU A 276 -10.74 3.17 -23.39
N ALA A 277 -9.59 3.34 -24.06
CA ALA A 277 -8.72 4.49 -23.88
C ALA A 277 -9.43 5.80 -24.27
N PHE A 278 -10.13 5.82 -25.41
CA PHE A 278 -10.92 6.97 -25.83
C PHE A 278 -12.09 7.25 -24.88
N TYR A 279 -12.77 6.20 -24.42
CA TYR A 279 -13.82 6.33 -23.42
C TYR A 279 -13.30 7.00 -22.15
N GLU A 280 -12.19 6.53 -21.57
CA GLU A 280 -11.59 7.15 -20.38
C GLU A 280 -11.21 8.62 -20.60
N LEU A 281 -10.63 8.96 -21.76
CA LEU A 281 -10.33 10.35 -22.11
C LEU A 281 -11.57 11.23 -22.17
N SER A 282 -12.67 10.71 -22.75
CA SER A 282 -13.95 11.42 -22.80
C SER A 282 -14.49 11.70 -21.40
N GLN A 283 -14.39 10.73 -20.48
CA GLN A 283 -14.85 10.89 -19.11
C GLN A 283 -14.05 11.95 -18.35
N ILE A 284 -12.73 12.03 -18.57
CA ILE A 284 -11.89 13.11 -18.01
C ILE A 284 -12.37 14.47 -18.55
N SER A 285 -12.61 14.57 -19.85
CA SER A 285 -13.02 15.82 -20.53
C SER A 285 -14.37 16.33 -20.02
N TYR A 286 -15.30 15.43 -19.70
CA TYR A 286 -16.59 15.77 -19.10
C TYR A 286 -16.56 15.89 -17.57
N GLY A 287 -15.41 15.71 -16.93
CA GLY A 287 -15.28 15.75 -15.47
C GLY A 287 -16.07 14.67 -14.73
N ARG A 288 -16.39 13.54 -15.38
CA ARG A 288 -17.12 12.44 -14.73
C ARG A 288 -16.22 11.68 -13.75
N ASN A 289 -16.81 11.23 -12.64
CA ASN A 289 -16.16 10.43 -11.59
C ASN A 289 -14.95 11.14 -10.94
N MET A 290 -14.94 12.47 -10.94
CA MET A 290 -13.95 13.28 -10.24
C MET A 290 -14.36 13.47 -8.77
N PRO A 291 -13.41 13.39 -7.82
CA PRO A 291 -13.66 13.78 -6.44
C PRO A 291 -14.20 15.20 -6.36
N SER A 292 -15.23 15.41 -5.55
CA SER A 292 -15.74 16.76 -5.30
C SER A 292 -14.73 17.54 -4.46
N ALA A 293 -14.31 18.72 -4.93
CA ALA A 293 -13.43 19.61 -4.17
C ALA A 293 -14.11 20.21 -2.91
N ILE A 294 -15.39 19.92 -2.68
CA ILE A 294 -16.16 20.42 -1.53
C ILE A 294 -16.03 19.38 -0.41
N PRO A 295 -15.41 19.72 0.73
CA PRO A 295 -15.38 18.84 1.90
C PRO A 295 -16.80 18.45 2.29
N ALA A 296 -17.04 17.18 2.59
CA ALA A 296 -18.36 16.64 2.94
C ALA A 296 -19.06 17.34 4.14
N GLY A 297 -18.39 18.25 4.84
CA GLY A 297 -18.94 19.13 5.88
C GLY A 297 -19.63 20.42 5.39
N TYR A 298 -19.53 20.76 4.10
CA TYR A 298 -20.24 21.90 3.49
C TYR A 298 -21.32 21.41 2.52
N LYS A 299 -22.22 20.55 2.98
CA LYS A 299 -23.52 20.45 2.31
C LYS A 299 -24.27 21.74 2.67
N ALA A 300 -24.48 22.60 1.68
CA ALA A 300 -25.42 23.70 1.83
C ALA A 300 -26.73 23.10 2.37
N THR A 301 -27.12 23.52 3.57
CA THR A 301 -28.45 23.27 4.09
C THR A 301 -29.41 23.79 3.03
N GLY A 302 -30.10 22.87 2.37
CA GLY A 302 -31.06 23.20 1.33
C GLY A 302 -32.03 24.22 1.90
N LYS A 303 -32.24 25.31 1.16
CA LYS A 303 -33.34 26.24 1.42
C LYS A 303 -34.62 25.41 1.46
N ILE A 304 -35.19 25.28 2.65
CA ILE A 304 -36.57 24.85 2.82
C ILE A 304 -37.41 25.94 2.16
N LYS A 305 -38.11 25.58 1.08
CA LYS A 305 -39.25 26.33 0.57
C LYS A 305 -40.49 25.86 1.31
#